data_AF-A0A0D2DTA9-F1
#
_entry.id   AF-A0A0D2DTA9-F1
#
_cell.length_a   1.000
_cell.length_b   1.000
_cell.length_c   1.000
_cell.angle_alpha   90.00
_cell.angle_beta   90.00
_cell.angle_gamma   90.00
#
_symmetry.space_group_name_H-M   'P 1'
#
loop_
_entity.id
_entity.type
_entity.pdbx_description
1 polymer ?
#
loop_
_entity_poly.entity_id
_entity_poly.type
_entity_poly.pdbx_seq_one_letter_code
_entity_poly.pdbx_strand_id
1 'polypeptide(L)'
;MDPGLSSVEQVVVSQALHHLCYCILNHDFLLRQMMSNTTTRLPVGFVINALQSGLYHATEFNRVLKSALEAGCKTVSSFLSYACLFCATIHAVYRHSDNQAVRDQAFKDLKFALSFLQRKARYWPNSATMRPSCGQCIKADVRCEGYIQPRIFVHTSQKHADASAQTQRFIPESYAAPPRTESGAFPVSPKTTSSMVSSIISELEQSLGSVAFQCQCLDNFWTSLLPNSREFPKSASNYSTAGWTRIVQGLCERHSLVRLAVVANALSLLGDQSGQGFIVVQAWHVYGRSLEILARSLPAMNDTNGDELLATSILLAQYEGARSRHSAFSSGQRWNRHALGEKAILTARNPNSFTDGYSHQLLIDSRLHLTYPDLRHRKRSTFASLEWKTTPWLLKPKDTKNELIDVLVDIPAIMEDFDALTDSTPKKVDNQVSGHQQLEERCWILDAQLQRWSNTSGLTTVNFVANEVSGEPQATTIPTSEDFAMAHLGLIYWTVCLLLYQHMYQLGKINPTGTDLPERVEPRQYCRRIALLLPYFAKSNLGEFFINMTAFPAITIARFLDRYDTPGQSSEERKLLQSAFGGTYKRRIDNFLGTWP
;
A
#
# COMPACT_ATOMS: atom_id res chain seq x y z
N MET A 1 0.75 -19.88 30.09
CA MET A 1 1.66 -18.72 30.08
C MET A 1 0.80 -17.50 29.86
N ASP A 2 0.95 -16.46 30.69
CA ASP A 2 0.11 -15.26 30.63
C ASP A 2 0.34 -14.47 29.31
N PRO A 3 -0.66 -14.31 28.44
CA PRO A 3 -0.48 -13.65 27.14
C PRO A 3 -0.21 -12.14 27.24
N GLY A 4 -0.51 -11.50 28.38
CA GLY A 4 -0.27 -10.06 28.60
C GLY A 4 1.20 -9.67 28.82
N LEU A 5 2.06 -10.59 29.25
CA LEU A 5 3.49 -10.31 29.49
C LEU A 5 4.32 -10.24 28.20
N SER A 6 3.82 -10.81 27.10
CA SER A 6 4.50 -10.80 25.79
C SER A 6 4.37 -9.49 25.02
N SER A 7 3.28 -8.74 25.21
CA SER A 7 3.05 -7.45 24.53
C SER A 7 3.84 -6.31 25.18
N VAL A 8 3.95 -6.31 26.51
CA VAL A 8 4.74 -5.32 27.26
C VAL A 8 6.23 -5.41 26.92
N GLU A 9 6.77 -6.62 26.80
CA GLU A 9 8.18 -6.79 26.39
C GLU A 9 8.44 -6.28 24.97
N GLN A 10 7.49 -6.47 24.04
CA GLN A 10 7.59 -5.94 22.68
C GLN A 10 7.61 -4.41 22.65
N VAL A 11 6.80 -3.75 23.50
CA VAL A 11 6.80 -2.29 23.65
C VAL A 11 8.15 -1.80 24.21
N VAL A 12 8.69 -2.47 25.24
CA VAL A 12 10.00 -2.14 25.81
C VAL A 12 11.12 -2.32 24.78
N VAL A 13 11.08 -3.38 23.96
CA VAL A 13 12.05 -3.61 22.88
C VAL A 13 11.95 -2.55 21.78
N SER A 14 10.73 -2.12 21.43
CA SER A 14 10.51 -1.07 20.43
C SER A 14 11.05 0.30 20.91
N GLN A 15 10.77 0.67 22.16
CA GLN A 15 11.30 1.89 22.77
C GLN A 15 12.83 1.85 22.92
N ALA A 16 13.36 0.70 23.34
CA ALA A 16 14.79 0.44 23.40
C ALA A 16 15.47 0.61 22.03
N LEU A 17 14.84 0.13 20.95
CA LEU A 17 15.34 0.27 19.59
C LEU A 17 15.32 1.74 19.12
N HIS A 18 14.25 2.47 19.41
CA HIS A 18 14.16 3.90 19.10
C HIS A 18 15.33 4.67 19.72
N HIS A 19 15.53 4.56 21.03
CA HIS A 19 16.63 5.26 21.70
C HIS A 19 18.00 4.80 21.22
N LEU A 20 18.18 3.50 20.95
CA LEU A 20 19.43 2.96 20.41
C LEU A 20 19.80 3.58 19.05
N CYS A 21 18.84 3.76 18.13
CA CYS A 21 19.10 4.37 16.83
C CYS A 21 19.68 5.78 16.99
N TYR A 22 19.11 6.60 17.88
CA TYR A 22 19.65 7.93 18.18
C TYR A 22 21.02 7.87 18.85
N CYS A 23 21.24 6.91 19.76
CA CYS A 23 22.56 6.70 20.36
C CYS A 23 23.63 6.33 19.33
N ILE A 24 23.31 5.47 18.35
CA ILE A 24 24.25 5.06 17.30
C ILE A 24 24.57 6.23 16.36
N LEU A 25 23.55 6.95 15.89
CA LEU A 25 23.73 8.07 14.95
C LEU A 25 24.54 9.21 15.56
N ASN A 26 24.41 9.42 16.87
CA ASN A 26 25.03 10.52 17.59
C ASN A 26 26.23 10.09 18.47
N HIS A 27 26.72 8.86 18.29
CA HIS A 27 27.79 8.34 19.13
C HIS A 27 29.11 9.08 18.88
N ASP A 28 29.75 9.58 19.95
CA ASP A 28 30.99 10.37 19.90
C ASP A 28 32.07 9.77 18.98
N PHE A 29 32.33 8.46 19.12
CA PHE A 29 33.33 7.76 18.32
C PHE A 29 32.99 7.71 16.83
N LEU A 30 31.72 7.43 16.50
CA LEU A 30 31.27 7.29 15.11
C LEU A 30 31.26 8.66 14.42
N LEU A 31 30.81 9.70 15.13
CA LEU A 31 30.88 11.08 14.65
C LEU A 31 32.34 11.50 14.39
N ARG A 32 33.28 11.16 15.29
CA ARG A 32 34.71 11.45 15.09
C ARG A 32 35.29 10.71 13.88
N GLN A 33 34.92 9.46 13.66
CA GLN A 33 35.35 8.67 12.50
C GLN A 33 34.77 9.20 11.19
N MET A 34 33.52 9.69 11.20
CA MET A 34 32.93 10.34 10.03
C MET A 34 33.60 11.68 9.72
N MET A 35 33.91 12.47 10.76
CA MET A 35 34.62 13.74 10.64
C MET A 35 36.05 13.58 10.10
N SER A 36 36.76 12.49 10.45
CA SER A 36 38.10 12.24 9.92
C SER A 36 38.11 11.90 8.42
N ASN A 37 36.97 11.47 7.87
CA ASN A 37 36.84 11.03 6.48
C ASN A 37 36.17 12.09 5.58
N THR A 38 35.83 13.27 6.11
CA THR A 38 35.17 14.36 5.36
C THR A 38 36.05 15.59 5.26
N THR A 39 36.10 16.21 4.08
CA THR A 39 36.89 17.43 3.80
C THR A 39 36.18 18.72 4.20
N THR A 40 34.88 18.65 4.49
CA THR A 40 34.03 19.78 4.88
C THR A 40 33.97 19.93 6.40
N ARG A 41 34.24 21.15 6.90
CA ARG A 41 34.12 21.47 8.33
C ARG A 41 32.65 21.52 8.73
N LEU A 42 32.20 20.60 9.59
CA LEU A 42 30.86 20.63 10.16
C LEU A 42 30.70 21.80 11.14
N PRO A 43 29.51 22.44 11.20
CA PRO A 43 29.24 23.47 12.19
C PRO A 43 29.41 22.95 13.63
N VAL A 44 30.09 23.70 14.49
CA VAL A 44 30.30 23.32 15.91
C VAL A 44 28.96 23.11 16.64
N GLY A 45 27.94 23.92 16.31
CA GLY A 45 26.59 23.77 16.86
C GLY A 45 25.93 22.44 16.49
N PHE A 46 26.20 21.90 15.29
CA PHE A 46 25.71 20.58 14.89
C PHE A 46 26.31 19.48 15.75
N VAL A 47 27.63 19.53 15.98
CA VAL A 47 28.33 18.52 16.80
C VAL A 47 27.86 18.57 18.25
N ILE A 48 27.72 19.76 18.83
CA ILE A 48 27.22 19.92 20.20
C ILE A 48 25.80 19.35 20.33
N ASN A 49 24.91 19.66 19.40
CA ASN A 49 23.52 19.17 19.42
C ASN A 49 23.45 17.65 19.23
N ALA A 50 24.27 17.09 18.35
CA ALA A 50 24.35 15.65 18.14
C ALA A 50 24.79 14.95 19.43
N LEU A 51 25.90 15.41 20.03
CA LEU A 51 26.41 14.83 21.28
C LEU A 51 25.41 14.92 22.43
N GLN A 52 24.73 16.05 22.58
CA GLN A 52 23.67 16.24 23.59
C GLN A 52 22.47 15.30 23.34
N SER A 53 22.06 15.13 22.08
CA SER A 53 21.01 14.18 21.69
C SER A 53 21.41 12.74 22.01
N GLY A 54 22.65 12.35 21.74
CA GLY A 54 23.19 11.03 22.09
C GLY A 54 23.11 10.73 23.59
N LEU A 55 23.52 11.69 24.44
CA LEU A 55 23.44 11.56 25.90
C LEU A 55 21.98 11.49 26.41
N TYR A 56 21.11 12.34 25.87
CA TYR A 56 19.69 12.36 26.23
C TYR A 56 19.05 10.99 25.99
N HIS A 57 19.21 10.45 24.79
CA HIS A 57 18.61 9.15 24.45
C HIS A 57 19.25 7.98 25.20
N ALA A 58 20.55 8.04 25.53
CA ALA A 58 21.19 7.03 26.38
C ALA A 58 20.64 7.04 27.82
N THR A 59 20.26 8.22 28.33
CA THR A 59 19.65 8.40 29.65
C THR A 59 18.21 7.88 29.65
N GLU A 60 17.44 8.24 28.63
CA GLU A 60 16.05 7.80 28.45
C GLU A 60 15.92 6.29 28.25
N PHE A 61 16.85 5.68 27.51
CA PHE A 61 16.95 4.24 27.39
C PHE A 61 17.07 3.54 28.76
N ASN A 62 17.94 4.04 29.63
CA ASN A 62 18.10 3.49 30.98
C ASN A 62 16.84 3.69 31.84
N ARG A 63 16.16 4.84 31.67
CA ARG A 63 14.89 5.14 32.36
C ARG A 63 13.78 4.15 31.96
N VAL A 64 13.66 3.84 30.67
CA VAL A 64 12.72 2.85 30.14
C VAL A 64 13.02 1.45 30.70
N LEU A 65 14.29 1.02 30.68
CA LEU A 65 14.67 -0.28 31.23
C LEU A 65 14.41 -0.37 32.74
N LYS A 66 14.74 0.68 33.50
CA LYS A 66 14.52 0.72 34.95
C LYS A 66 13.03 0.61 35.28
N SER A 67 12.20 1.40 34.61
CA SER A 67 10.75 1.39 34.78
C SER A 67 10.14 0.03 34.41
N ALA A 68 10.62 -0.59 33.33
CA ALA A 68 10.18 -1.92 32.92
C ALA A 68 10.54 -3.01 33.96
N LEU A 69 11.74 -2.95 34.54
CA LEU A 69 12.17 -3.89 35.58
C LEU A 69 11.40 -3.70 36.89
N GLU A 70 11.12 -2.45 37.27
CA GLU A 70 10.31 -2.11 38.45
C GLU A 70 8.85 -2.57 38.28
N ALA A 71 8.32 -2.51 37.07
CA ALA A 71 7.00 -3.05 36.70
C ALA A 71 6.96 -4.59 36.58
N GLY A 72 8.06 -5.30 36.88
CA GLY A 72 8.10 -6.77 36.86
C GLY A 72 8.27 -7.39 35.46
N CYS A 73 8.61 -6.60 34.44
CA CYS A 73 8.85 -7.13 33.09
C CYS A 73 10.12 -7.99 33.04
N LYS A 74 10.01 -9.17 32.40
CA LYS A 74 11.11 -10.15 32.34
C LYS A 74 12.28 -9.72 31.43
N THR A 75 12.05 -8.74 30.55
CA THR A 75 13.03 -8.14 29.61
C THR A 75 13.89 -9.18 28.87
N VAL A 76 13.37 -10.37 28.56
CA VAL A 76 14.13 -11.57 28.19
C VAL A 76 15.01 -11.38 26.95
N SER A 77 14.63 -10.52 26.01
CA SER A 77 15.35 -10.26 24.77
C SER A 77 16.85 -9.96 24.93
N SER A 78 17.69 -10.69 24.18
CA SER A 78 19.15 -10.51 24.14
C SER A 78 19.56 -9.21 23.43
N PHE A 79 18.68 -8.63 22.59
CA PHE A 79 18.87 -7.33 21.94
C PHE A 79 19.08 -6.21 22.96
N LEU A 80 18.36 -6.26 24.09
CA LEU A 80 18.45 -5.23 25.14
C LEU A 80 19.86 -5.16 25.75
N SER A 81 20.63 -6.25 25.73
CA SER A 81 22.03 -6.24 26.15
C SER A 81 22.92 -5.48 25.18
N TYR A 82 22.75 -5.66 23.87
CA TYR A 82 23.48 -4.88 22.87
C TYR A 82 23.13 -3.40 22.95
N ALA A 83 21.85 -3.08 23.06
CA ALA A 83 21.39 -1.70 23.17
C ALA A 83 21.94 -1.01 24.43
N CYS A 84 21.94 -1.72 25.55
CA CYS A 84 22.49 -1.24 26.82
C CYS A 84 24.00 -1.00 26.76
N LEU A 85 24.75 -1.83 26.02
CA LEU A 85 26.18 -1.63 25.81
C LEU A 85 26.48 -0.30 25.08
N PHE A 86 25.77 0.00 24.00
CA PHE A 86 25.93 1.26 23.26
C PHE A 86 25.54 2.49 24.09
N CYS A 87 24.53 2.38 24.94
CA CYS A 87 24.19 3.47 25.86
C CYS A 87 25.26 3.63 26.95
N ALA A 88 25.82 2.51 27.44
CA ALA A 88 26.89 2.52 28.43
C ALA A 88 28.17 3.17 27.93
N THR A 89 28.53 3.02 26.64
CA THR A 89 29.71 3.69 26.07
C THR A 89 29.54 5.21 26.04
N ILE A 90 28.34 5.71 25.73
CA ILE A 90 28.04 7.15 25.81
C ILE A 90 28.14 7.65 27.25
N HIS A 91 27.49 6.96 28.21
CA HIS A 91 27.60 7.32 29.62
C HIS A 91 29.05 7.30 30.13
N ALA A 92 29.87 6.36 29.66
CA ALA A 92 31.29 6.29 29.99
C ALA A 92 32.09 7.50 29.47
N VAL A 93 31.77 8.03 28.29
CA VAL A 93 32.39 9.27 27.78
C VAL A 93 32.00 10.46 28.66
N TYR A 94 30.73 10.57 29.01
CA TYR A 94 30.21 11.71 29.80
C TYR A 94 30.59 11.71 31.28
N ARG A 95 31.23 10.64 31.77
CA ARG A 95 31.95 10.63 33.07
C ARG A 95 33.04 11.70 33.16
N HIS A 96 33.55 12.14 32.02
CA HIS A 96 34.62 13.13 31.91
C HIS A 96 34.12 14.50 31.45
N SER A 97 32.79 14.73 31.41
CA SER A 97 32.21 16.03 31.06
C SER A 97 32.69 17.14 32.00
N ASP A 98 32.82 18.38 31.54
CA ASP A 98 33.18 19.52 32.41
C ASP A 98 32.05 19.89 33.40
N ASN A 99 30.81 19.51 33.09
CA ASN A 99 29.65 19.76 33.93
C ASN A 99 29.50 18.68 35.02
N GLN A 100 29.60 19.09 36.29
CA GLN A 100 29.53 18.20 37.44
C GLN A 100 28.21 17.40 37.52
N ALA A 101 27.06 18.04 37.27
CA ALA A 101 25.77 17.37 37.32
C ALA A 101 25.64 16.28 36.24
N VAL A 102 26.17 16.56 35.05
CA VAL A 102 26.20 15.59 33.94
C VAL A 102 27.12 14.42 34.26
N ARG A 103 28.31 14.67 34.82
CA ARG A 103 29.23 13.60 35.25
C ARG A 103 28.60 12.69 36.30
N ASP A 104 27.96 13.28 37.30
CA ASP A 104 27.36 12.53 38.41
C ASP A 104 26.18 11.68 37.94
N GLN A 105 25.38 12.20 37.00
CA GLN A 105 24.27 11.45 36.41
C GLN A 105 24.78 10.32 35.50
N ALA A 106 25.73 10.60 34.61
CA ALA A 106 26.36 9.60 33.75
C ALA A 106 27.06 8.49 34.56
N PHE A 107 27.61 8.80 35.74
CA PHE A 107 28.13 7.81 36.69
C PHE A 107 27.04 6.84 37.16
N LYS A 108 25.89 7.35 37.58
CA LYS A 108 24.77 6.53 38.07
C LYS A 108 24.21 5.66 36.95
N ASP A 109 24.04 6.23 35.76
CA ASP A 109 23.49 5.56 34.59
C ASP A 109 24.43 4.48 34.05
N LEU A 110 25.75 4.73 34.04
CA LEU A 110 26.74 3.71 33.71
C LEU A 110 26.73 2.55 34.71
N LYS A 111 26.63 2.84 36.01
CA LYS A 111 26.57 1.81 37.05
C LYS A 111 25.32 0.94 36.91
N PHE A 112 24.18 1.54 36.56
CA PHE A 112 22.96 0.80 36.23
C PHE A 112 23.15 -0.12 35.03
N ALA A 113 23.68 0.41 33.91
CA ALA A 113 23.89 -0.36 32.69
C ALA A 113 24.81 -1.57 32.91
N LEU A 114 25.92 -1.39 33.63
CA LEU A 114 26.83 -2.49 33.99
C LEU A 114 26.14 -3.56 34.85
N SER A 115 25.32 -3.14 35.81
CA SER A 115 24.56 -4.06 36.67
C SER A 115 23.50 -4.84 35.87
N PHE A 116 22.85 -4.19 34.90
CA PHE A 116 21.89 -4.82 34.00
C PHE A 116 22.55 -5.88 33.11
N LEU A 117 23.68 -5.55 32.45
CA LEU A 117 24.47 -6.48 31.65
C LEU A 117 24.97 -7.66 32.49
N GLN A 118 25.38 -7.41 33.74
CA GLN A 118 25.81 -8.46 34.66
C GLN A 118 24.68 -9.45 34.98
N ARG A 119 23.45 -8.96 35.15
CA ARG A 119 22.26 -9.80 35.36
C ARG A 119 21.91 -10.60 34.09
N LYS A 120 22.02 -9.99 32.90
CA LYS A 120 21.73 -10.64 31.61
C LYS A 120 22.74 -11.72 31.24
N ALA A 121 24.00 -11.55 31.59
CA ALA A 121 25.07 -12.52 31.36
C ALA A 121 24.83 -13.90 32.02
N ARG A 122 23.92 -14.01 32.98
CA ARG A 122 23.49 -15.30 33.57
C ARG A 122 22.63 -16.13 32.64
N TYR A 123 21.94 -15.48 31.69
CA TYR A 123 20.98 -16.10 30.78
C TYR A 123 21.47 -16.10 29.34
N TRP A 124 22.29 -15.12 28.97
CA TRP A 124 22.75 -14.93 27.60
C TRP A 124 24.29 -14.84 27.53
N PRO A 125 24.98 -15.85 26.95
CA PRO A 125 26.44 -15.90 26.87
C PRO A 125 27.07 -14.70 26.17
N ASN A 126 26.40 -14.14 25.16
CA ASN A 126 26.84 -12.92 24.49
C ASN A 126 26.90 -11.69 25.42
N SER A 127 26.06 -11.63 26.46
CA SER A 127 26.10 -10.53 27.44
C SER A 127 27.29 -10.66 28.39
N ALA A 128 27.89 -11.85 28.50
CA ALA A 128 29.11 -12.07 29.27
C ALA A 128 30.35 -11.54 28.53
N THR A 129 30.38 -11.58 27.19
CA THR A 129 31.48 -11.06 26.37
C THR A 129 31.44 -9.54 26.19
N MET A 130 30.28 -8.91 26.45
CA MET A 130 30.11 -7.45 26.43
C MET A 130 30.62 -6.73 27.69
N ARG A 131 31.27 -7.46 28.60
CA ARG A 131 31.89 -6.85 29.79
C ARG A 131 33.27 -6.30 29.43
N PRO A 132 33.60 -5.05 29.80
CA PRO A 132 34.95 -4.53 29.65
C PRO A 132 35.92 -5.06 30.72
N SER A 133 35.46 -5.82 31.71
CA SER A 133 36.32 -6.44 32.73
C SER A 133 35.75 -7.75 33.28
N CYS A 134 36.63 -8.75 33.48
CA CYS A 134 36.25 -10.02 34.06
C CYS A 134 36.20 -9.96 35.59
N GLY A 135 35.44 -10.87 36.23
CA GLY A 135 35.26 -10.87 37.68
C GLY A 135 36.54 -11.13 38.48
N GLN A 136 37.56 -11.74 37.89
CA GLN A 136 38.88 -11.92 38.51
C GLN A 136 39.69 -10.62 38.50
N CYS A 137 39.70 -9.86 37.40
CA CYS A 137 40.39 -8.56 37.33
C CYS A 137 39.77 -7.53 38.30
N ILE A 138 38.45 -7.55 38.47
CA ILE A 138 37.75 -6.69 39.44
C ILE A 138 38.12 -7.06 40.88
N LYS A 139 38.25 -8.35 41.19
CA LYS A 139 38.66 -8.80 42.53
C LYS A 139 40.14 -8.53 42.85
N ALA A 140 40.97 -8.41 41.81
CA ALA A 140 42.41 -8.21 41.93
C ALA A 140 42.84 -6.75 41.69
N ASP A 141 41.89 -5.81 41.51
CA ASP A 141 42.11 -4.39 41.23
C ASP A 141 43.11 -4.09 40.09
N VAL A 142 42.99 -4.84 38.99
CA VAL A 142 43.86 -4.69 37.80
C VAL A 142 43.05 -4.43 36.53
N ARG A 143 43.64 -3.66 35.59
CA ARG A 143 43.03 -3.34 34.30
C ARG A 143 42.89 -4.60 33.44
N CYS A 144 41.69 -4.86 32.93
CA CYS A 144 41.39 -6.04 32.11
C CYS A 144 41.62 -5.74 30.63
N GLU A 145 42.49 -6.51 29.99
CA GLU A 145 42.87 -6.36 28.57
C GLU A 145 41.87 -7.04 27.60
N GLY A 146 40.84 -7.74 28.12
CA GLY A 146 39.82 -8.43 27.33
C GLY A 146 40.24 -9.82 26.81
N TYR A 147 39.29 -10.56 26.22
CA TYR A 147 39.54 -11.85 25.56
C TYR A 147 39.67 -11.65 24.05
N ILE A 148 40.89 -11.79 23.50
CA ILE A 148 41.10 -11.81 22.05
C ILE A 148 40.82 -13.23 21.57
N GLN A 149 39.71 -13.44 20.86
CA GLN A 149 39.56 -14.62 20.00
C GLN A 149 39.90 -14.24 18.55
N PRO A 150 40.80 -14.97 17.86
CA PRO A 150 41.01 -14.77 16.43
C PRO A 150 39.73 -15.14 15.67
N ARG A 151 39.28 -14.24 14.78
CA ARG A 151 38.10 -14.45 13.94
C ARG A 151 38.45 -15.46 12.84
N ILE A 152 37.84 -16.64 12.87
CA ILE A 152 37.88 -17.61 11.77
C ILE A 152 36.69 -17.32 10.86
N PHE A 153 36.95 -16.94 9.62
CA PHE A 153 35.91 -16.82 8.58
C PHE A 153 35.70 -18.18 7.91
N VAL A 154 34.50 -18.73 7.99
CA VAL A 154 34.10 -19.91 7.22
C VAL A 154 33.44 -19.44 5.93
N HIS A 155 34.13 -19.63 4.80
CA HIS A 155 33.59 -19.42 3.46
C HIS A 155 32.76 -20.64 3.07
N THR A 156 31.43 -20.53 2.99
CA THR A 156 30.59 -21.62 2.45
C THR A 156 30.45 -21.43 0.94
N SER A 157 31.43 -21.88 0.17
CA SER A 157 31.25 -22.13 -1.26
C SER A 157 30.55 -23.48 -1.43
N GLN A 158 29.44 -23.49 -2.16
CA GLN A 158 28.77 -24.71 -2.57
C GLN A 158 29.68 -25.52 -3.50
N LYS A 159 29.99 -26.77 -3.13
CA LYS A 159 30.23 -27.84 -4.09
C LYS A 159 29.52 -29.11 -3.62
N HIS A 160 28.88 -29.74 -4.60
CA HIS A 160 28.16 -31.00 -4.53
C HIS A 160 29.01 -32.15 -3.99
N ALA A 161 28.36 -33.04 -3.24
CA ALA A 161 28.26 -34.49 -3.47
C ALA A 161 28.33 -35.31 -2.15
N ASP A 162 27.28 -36.13 -2.01
CA ASP A 162 27.23 -37.46 -1.41
C ASP A 162 27.18 -37.69 0.12
N ALA A 163 25.95 -38.06 0.51
CA ALA A 163 25.57 -39.18 1.38
C ALA A 163 25.67 -39.09 2.92
N SER A 164 24.46 -39.08 3.49
CA SER A 164 24.00 -39.73 4.73
C SER A 164 24.44 -39.15 6.09
N ALA A 165 23.51 -38.49 6.78
CA ALA A 165 22.69 -39.11 7.84
C ALA A 165 21.93 -38.03 8.67
N GLN A 166 20.62 -38.19 8.72
CA GLN A 166 19.67 -37.73 9.75
C GLN A 166 19.74 -36.27 10.26
N THR A 167 18.83 -35.44 9.74
CA THR A 167 18.31 -34.29 10.51
C THR A 167 16.79 -34.30 10.41
N GLN A 168 16.12 -34.49 11.56
CA GLN A 168 14.68 -34.34 11.69
C GLN A 168 14.29 -32.89 11.36
N ARG A 169 13.43 -32.73 10.35
CA ARG A 169 12.78 -31.47 9.99
C ARG A 169 11.73 -31.12 11.04
N PHE A 170 11.73 -29.88 11.50
CA PHE A 170 10.56 -29.25 12.12
C PHE A 170 9.99 -28.23 11.14
N ILE A 171 8.75 -28.46 10.71
CA ILE A 171 7.92 -27.55 9.90
C ILE A 171 6.71 -27.20 10.76
N PRO A 172 6.40 -25.92 11.03
CA PRO A 172 5.07 -25.54 11.48
C PRO A 172 4.16 -25.30 10.28
N GLU A 173 3.12 -26.11 10.22
CA GLU A 173 1.99 -26.01 9.30
C GLU A 173 1.23 -24.68 9.42
N SER A 174 0.88 -24.14 8.26
CA SER A 174 -0.34 -23.39 7.93
C SER A 174 -1.09 -22.64 9.06
N TYR A 175 -1.08 -21.31 8.97
CA TYR A 175 -2.16 -20.48 9.51
C TYR A 175 -3.43 -20.67 8.67
N ALA A 176 -4.19 -21.71 9.00
CA ALA A 176 -5.61 -21.75 8.73
C ALA A 176 -6.34 -20.99 9.85
N ALA A 177 -7.29 -20.13 9.48
CA ALA A 177 -8.39 -19.70 10.34
C ALA A 177 -9.67 -20.39 9.82
N PRO A 178 -10.83 -20.47 10.53
CA PRO A 178 -11.21 -20.04 11.89
C PRO A 178 -12.01 -21.19 12.64
N PRO A 179 -12.85 -21.01 13.71
CA PRO A 179 -14.09 -20.20 13.73
C PRO A 179 -14.33 -19.35 15.01
N ARG A 180 -15.24 -18.37 14.87
CA ARG A 180 -15.81 -17.52 15.93
C ARG A 180 -16.73 -18.32 16.87
N THR A 181 -16.77 -17.93 18.15
CA THR A 181 -17.93 -18.09 19.04
C THR A 181 -17.97 -16.92 20.03
N GLU A 182 -19.15 -16.73 20.62
CA GLU A 182 -19.83 -15.47 20.86
C GLU A 182 -19.55 -14.78 22.21
N SER A 183 -19.91 -13.49 22.25
CA SER A 183 -20.43 -12.71 23.39
C SER A 183 -19.76 -12.81 24.76
N GLY A 184 -19.13 -11.70 25.17
CA GLY A 184 -18.83 -11.39 26.56
C GLY A 184 -18.45 -9.91 26.69
N ALA A 185 -19.44 -9.06 26.92
CA ALA A 185 -19.21 -7.65 27.24
C ALA A 185 -18.46 -7.55 28.59
N PHE A 186 -17.35 -6.80 28.60
CA PHE A 186 -16.72 -6.33 29.84
C PHE A 186 -16.58 -4.81 29.78
N PRO A 187 -16.92 -4.08 30.86
CA PRO A 187 -16.89 -2.63 30.87
C PRO A 187 -15.45 -2.14 31.03
N VAL A 188 -14.95 -1.41 30.02
CA VAL A 188 -13.67 -0.70 30.12
C VAL A 188 -13.93 0.69 30.70
N SER A 189 -13.38 0.95 31.88
CA SER A 189 -13.35 2.30 32.46
C SER A 189 -12.20 3.11 31.84
N PRO A 190 -12.42 4.29 31.22
CA PRO A 190 -11.40 4.98 30.45
C PRO A 190 -10.91 6.26 31.15
N LYS A 191 -9.84 6.22 31.97
CA LYS A 191 -9.32 7.50 32.54
C LYS A 191 -7.80 7.73 32.64
N THR A 192 -6.90 6.83 32.24
CA THR A 192 -5.45 7.11 32.47
C THR A 192 -4.50 6.81 31.32
N THR A 193 -4.92 6.08 30.28
CA THR A 193 -4.07 5.76 29.12
C THR A 193 -4.22 6.75 27.95
N SER A 194 -5.26 7.58 27.94
CA SER A 194 -5.54 8.53 26.84
C SER A 194 -4.64 9.77 26.87
N SER A 195 -4.14 10.18 28.04
CA SER A 195 -3.35 11.41 28.18
C SER A 195 -1.89 11.21 27.75
N MET A 196 -1.27 10.08 28.11
CA MET A 196 0.14 9.81 27.81
C MET A 196 0.38 9.55 26.32
N VAL A 197 -0.58 8.91 25.64
CA VAL A 197 -0.54 8.69 24.19
C VAL A 197 -0.70 10.01 23.43
N SER A 198 -1.53 10.94 23.91
CA SER A 198 -1.67 12.28 23.30
C SER A 198 -0.40 13.13 23.42
N SER A 199 0.35 13.01 24.53
CA SER A 199 1.61 13.73 24.74
C SER A 199 2.76 13.19 23.87
N ILE A 200 2.85 11.86 23.70
CA ILE A 200 3.84 11.20 22.83
C ILE A 200 3.62 11.54 21.35
N ILE A 201 2.35 11.75 20.97
CA ILE A 201 1.95 12.16 19.63
C ILE A 201 2.38 13.60 19.32
N SER A 202 2.26 14.51 20.30
CA SER A 202 2.69 15.90 20.17
C SER A 202 4.20 16.05 20.02
N GLU A 203 5.00 15.13 20.59
CA GLU A 203 6.47 15.14 20.46
C GLU A 203 6.94 14.65 19.07
N LEU A 204 6.18 13.76 18.41
CA LEU A 204 6.45 13.34 17.03
C LEU A 204 6.18 14.47 16.02
N GLU A 205 5.25 15.37 16.36
CA GLU A 205 4.87 16.55 15.58
C GLU A 205 5.83 17.75 15.78
N GLN A 206 6.56 17.81 16.91
CA GLN A 206 7.36 18.99 17.30
C GLN A 206 8.84 18.98 16.91
N SER A 207 9.41 17.87 16.40
CA SER A 207 10.82 17.92 15.98
C SER A 207 10.98 18.62 14.62
N LEU A 208 11.90 19.58 14.53
CA LEU A 208 12.28 20.27 13.27
C LEU A 208 12.79 19.29 12.18
N GLY A 209 13.12 18.04 12.52
CA GLY A 209 13.41 16.95 11.59
C GLY A 209 12.18 16.20 11.07
N SER A 210 11.02 16.32 11.73
CA SER A 210 9.74 15.70 11.35
C SER A 210 9.15 16.34 10.10
N VAL A 211 9.17 17.67 9.99
CA VAL A 211 8.63 18.38 8.82
C VAL A 211 9.52 18.14 7.59
N ALA A 212 10.85 18.25 7.71
CA ALA A 212 11.76 18.00 6.59
C ALA A 212 11.70 16.55 6.10
N PHE A 213 11.62 15.57 7.00
CA PHE A 213 11.44 14.16 6.65
C PHE A 213 10.06 13.90 6.05
N GLN A 214 9.00 14.52 6.57
CA GLN A 214 7.66 14.44 5.98
C GLN A 214 7.63 15.08 4.59
N CYS A 215 8.20 16.27 4.39
CA CYS A 215 8.34 16.91 3.09
C CYS A 215 9.13 16.03 2.11
N GLN A 216 10.24 15.44 2.54
CA GLN A 216 11.00 14.49 1.72
C GLN A 216 10.18 13.24 1.37
N CYS A 217 9.39 12.70 2.31
CA CYS A 217 8.48 11.59 2.04
C CYS A 217 7.38 11.99 1.04
N LEU A 218 6.81 13.19 1.18
CA LEU A 218 5.79 13.72 0.28
C LEU A 218 6.36 13.91 -1.14
N ASP A 219 7.51 14.55 -1.27
CA ASP A 219 8.18 14.76 -2.56
C ASP A 219 8.55 13.43 -3.22
N ASN A 220 9.12 12.48 -2.45
CA ASN A 220 9.42 11.14 -2.94
C ASN A 220 8.17 10.38 -3.38
N PHE A 221 7.06 10.55 -2.65
CA PHE A 221 5.79 9.91 -3.01
C PHE A 221 5.25 10.45 -4.33
N TRP A 222 5.17 11.77 -4.50
CA TRP A 222 4.64 12.36 -5.74
C TRP A 222 5.54 12.06 -6.94
N THR A 223 6.86 12.17 -6.78
CA THR A 223 7.82 11.88 -7.86
C THR A 223 7.81 10.41 -8.28
N SER A 224 7.53 9.49 -7.34
CA SER A 224 7.46 8.06 -7.62
C SER A 224 6.06 7.57 -8.01
N LEU A 225 5.00 8.30 -7.65
CA LEU A 225 3.62 7.97 -8.01
C LEU A 225 3.30 8.46 -9.43
N LEU A 226 3.64 9.71 -9.74
CA LEU A 226 3.19 10.39 -10.96
C LEU A 226 4.05 10.06 -12.18
N PRO A 227 3.45 9.93 -13.37
CA PRO A 227 4.19 9.71 -14.59
C PRO A 227 5.13 10.88 -14.88
N ASN A 228 6.37 10.57 -15.26
CA ASN A 228 7.42 11.55 -15.51
C ASN A 228 7.73 12.47 -14.30
N SER A 229 7.32 12.07 -13.09
CA SER A 229 7.51 12.82 -11.84
C SER A 229 6.95 14.26 -11.89
N ARG A 230 5.91 14.49 -12.70
CA ARG A 230 5.26 15.81 -12.87
C ARG A 230 3.78 15.72 -12.53
N GLU A 231 3.22 16.85 -12.11
CA GLU A 231 1.78 16.99 -11.94
C GLU A 231 1.02 16.63 -13.21
N PHE A 232 -0.12 15.96 -13.04
CA PHE A 232 -0.97 15.59 -14.16
C PHE A 232 -1.62 16.87 -14.72
N PRO A 233 -1.37 17.23 -15.99
CA PRO A 233 -1.92 18.46 -16.55
C PRO A 233 -3.44 18.38 -16.61
N LYS A 234 -4.11 19.53 -16.49
CA LYS A 234 -5.58 19.63 -16.59
C LYS A 234 -6.13 19.10 -17.92
N SER A 235 -5.36 19.18 -19.01
CA SER A 235 -5.79 18.60 -20.29
C SER A 235 -5.93 17.08 -20.20
N ALA A 236 -5.01 16.42 -19.51
CA ALA A 236 -4.99 14.97 -19.37
C ALA A 236 -6.05 14.45 -18.37
N SER A 237 -6.55 15.26 -17.43
CA SER A 237 -7.61 14.83 -16.50
C SER A 237 -8.95 14.50 -17.18
N ASN A 238 -9.18 15.02 -18.40
CA ASN A 238 -10.35 14.66 -19.20
C ASN A 238 -10.36 13.19 -19.62
N TYR A 239 -9.18 12.55 -19.66
CA TYR A 239 -9.00 11.16 -20.06
C TYR A 239 -8.56 10.25 -18.90
N SER A 240 -8.13 10.82 -17.77
CA SER A 240 -7.54 10.08 -16.65
C SER A 240 -8.35 10.21 -15.37
N THR A 241 -8.28 9.18 -14.53
CA THR A 241 -8.75 9.21 -13.13
C THR A 241 -7.70 9.78 -12.17
N ALA A 242 -6.61 10.37 -12.65
CA ALA A 242 -5.54 10.91 -11.81
C ALA A 242 -5.83 12.27 -11.17
N GLY A 243 -6.98 12.92 -11.45
CA GLY A 243 -7.27 14.28 -11.00
C GLY A 243 -7.30 14.45 -9.48
N TRP A 244 -7.63 13.37 -8.74
CA TRP A 244 -7.63 13.33 -7.28
C TRP A 244 -6.26 13.64 -6.66
N THR A 245 -5.16 13.38 -7.37
CA THR A 245 -3.79 13.60 -6.86
C THR A 245 -3.56 15.07 -6.49
N ARG A 246 -4.05 16.00 -7.33
CA ARG A 246 -4.00 17.45 -7.07
C ARG A 246 -4.88 17.86 -5.87
N ILE A 247 -6.02 17.19 -5.70
CA ILE A 247 -6.93 17.46 -4.57
C ILE A 247 -6.27 17.02 -3.26
N VAL A 248 -5.65 15.83 -3.25
CA VAL A 248 -4.95 15.31 -2.09
C VAL A 248 -3.76 16.19 -1.71
N GLN A 249 -3.00 16.73 -2.68
CA GLN A 249 -1.93 17.68 -2.38
C GLN A 249 -2.47 18.89 -1.60
N GLY A 250 -3.56 19.52 -2.08
CA GLY A 250 -4.18 20.65 -1.39
C GLY A 250 -4.78 20.30 -0.02
N LEU A 251 -5.39 19.11 0.11
CA LEU A 251 -5.93 18.62 1.38
C LEU A 251 -4.83 18.25 2.39
N CYS A 252 -3.68 17.74 1.93
CA CYS A 252 -2.55 17.34 2.77
C CYS A 252 -1.93 18.53 3.53
N GLU A 253 -1.96 19.72 2.93
CA GLU A 253 -1.52 20.96 3.58
C GLU A 253 -2.43 21.34 4.75
N ARG A 254 -3.74 21.07 4.64
CA ARG A 254 -4.77 21.55 5.56
C ARG A 254 -5.21 20.52 6.61
N HIS A 255 -5.11 19.22 6.30
CA HIS A 255 -5.65 18.15 7.13
C HIS A 255 -4.56 17.15 7.52
N SER A 256 -4.31 17.03 8.82
CA SER A 256 -3.32 16.10 9.38
C SER A 256 -3.64 14.62 9.08
N LEU A 257 -4.93 14.25 9.01
CA LEU A 257 -5.34 12.89 8.66
C LEU A 257 -4.93 12.50 7.22
N VAL A 258 -5.16 13.40 6.26
CA VAL A 258 -4.74 13.19 4.87
C VAL A 258 -3.23 13.08 4.80
N ARG A 259 -2.51 13.96 5.51
CA ARG A 259 -1.04 13.93 5.62
C ARG A 259 -0.52 12.59 6.15
N LEU A 260 -1.13 12.06 7.21
CA LEU A 260 -0.78 10.74 7.75
C LEU A 260 -0.94 9.63 6.70
N ALA A 261 -2.05 9.63 5.95
CA ALA A 261 -2.28 8.63 4.90
C ALA A 261 -1.31 8.76 3.72
N VAL A 262 -0.92 9.98 3.33
CA VAL A 262 0.13 10.18 2.31
C VAL A 262 1.49 9.68 2.84
N VAL A 263 1.85 10.00 4.08
CA VAL A 263 3.10 9.53 4.72
C VAL A 263 3.14 8.00 4.80
N ALA A 264 2.01 7.34 5.10
CA ALA A 264 1.95 5.87 5.08
C ALA A 264 2.32 5.30 3.70
N ASN A 265 1.75 5.86 2.63
CA ASN A 265 2.08 5.45 1.26
C ASN A 265 3.54 5.75 0.90
N ALA A 266 4.03 6.94 1.25
CA ALA A 266 5.41 7.35 1.03
C ALA A 266 6.42 6.41 1.69
N LEU A 267 6.21 6.09 2.97
CA LEU A 267 7.07 5.17 3.72
C LEU A 267 6.99 3.76 3.16
N SER A 268 5.81 3.29 2.74
CA SER A 268 5.70 1.96 2.12
C SER A 268 6.53 1.90 0.83
N LEU A 269 6.47 2.95 0.02
CA LEU A 269 7.21 3.03 -1.23
C LEU A 269 8.72 3.14 -1.01
N LEU A 270 9.14 3.99 -0.09
CA LEU A 270 10.55 4.15 0.28
C LEU A 270 11.12 2.86 0.89
N GLY A 271 10.34 2.19 1.76
CA GLY A 271 10.72 0.91 2.35
C GLY A 271 10.89 -0.18 1.29
N ASP A 272 9.99 -0.24 0.31
CA ASP A 272 10.09 -1.17 -0.83
C ASP A 272 11.31 -0.88 -1.70
N GLN A 273 11.57 0.40 -2.03
CA GLN A 273 12.69 0.81 -2.89
C GLN A 273 14.06 0.60 -2.20
N SER A 274 14.15 0.91 -0.91
CA SER A 274 15.39 0.82 -0.14
C SER A 274 15.69 -0.58 0.40
N GLY A 275 14.71 -1.49 0.39
CA GLY A 275 14.80 -2.81 1.01
C GLY A 275 14.87 -2.78 2.54
N GLN A 276 14.60 -1.63 3.16
CA GLN A 276 14.74 -1.44 4.61
C GLN A 276 13.43 -1.79 5.34
N GLY A 277 13.39 -2.99 5.92
CA GLY A 277 12.20 -3.51 6.60
C GLY A 277 11.66 -2.63 7.73
N PHE A 278 12.51 -1.86 8.42
CA PHE A 278 12.04 -0.96 9.49
C PHE A 278 11.19 0.20 8.96
N ILE A 279 11.48 0.72 7.76
CA ILE A 279 10.67 1.77 7.12
C ILE A 279 9.30 1.20 6.76
N VAL A 280 9.26 -0.04 6.28
CA VAL A 280 8.01 -0.76 6.04
C VAL A 280 7.20 -0.92 7.33
N VAL A 281 7.84 -1.28 8.44
CA VAL A 281 7.16 -1.35 9.75
C VAL A 281 6.61 0.01 10.18
N GLN A 282 7.34 1.11 9.97
CA GLN A 282 6.84 2.46 10.24
C GLN A 282 5.62 2.79 9.36
N ALA A 283 5.66 2.45 8.07
CA ALA A 283 4.54 2.63 7.16
C ALA A 283 3.26 1.93 7.68
N TRP A 284 3.40 0.72 8.24
CA TRP A 284 2.28 -0.02 8.84
C TRP A 284 1.69 0.68 10.06
N HIS A 285 2.52 1.24 10.94
CA HIS A 285 2.05 1.97 12.13
C HIS A 285 1.27 3.22 11.73
N VAL A 286 1.79 3.98 10.76
CA VAL A 286 1.11 5.18 10.24
C VAL A 286 -0.19 4.81 9.53
N TYR A 287 -0.20 3.73 8.75
CA TYR A 287 -1.41 3.19 8.13
C TYR A 287 -2.48 2.82 9.16
N GLY A 288 -2.13 2.02 10.18
CA GLY A 288 -3.07 1.59 11.22
C GLY A 288 -3.65 2.76 12.01
N ARG A 289 -2.83 3.77 12.31
CA ARG A 289 -3.27 4.99 12.97
C ARG A 289 -4.20 5.83 12.09
N SER A 290 -3.90 5.95 10.81
CA SER A 290 -4.75 6.66 9.84
C SER A 290 -6.13 6.00 9.77
N LEU A 291 -6.18 4.67 9.76
CA LEU A 291 -7.42 3.89 9.78
C LEU A 291 -8.21 4.10 11.09
N GLU A 292 -7.53 4.09 12.24
CA GLU A 292 -8.15 4.33 13.55
C GLU A 292 -8.79 5.73 13.64
N ILE A 293 -8.08 6.77 13.20
CA ILE A 293 -8.58 8.15 13.19
C ILE A 293 -9.74 8.28 12.20
N LEU A 294 -9.59 7.75 10.98
CA LEU A 294 -10.68 7.73 9.99
C LEU A 294 -11.94 7.11 10.58
N ALA A 295 -11.84 5.91 11.16
CA ALA A 295 -12.97 5.19 11.74
C ALA A 295 -13.67 5.97 12.86
N ARG A 296 -12.91 6.70 13.70
CA ARG A 296 -13.47 7.55 14.77
C ARG A 296 -14.14 8.82 14.25
N SER A 297 -13.71 9.32 13.09
CA SER A 297 -14.25 10.55 12.50
C SER A 297 -15.51 10.32 11.66
N LEU A 298 -15.71 9.10 11.13
CA LEU A 298 -16.87 8.77 10.29
C LEU A 298 -18.24 9.12 10.90
N PRO A 299 -18.52 8.93 12.20
CA PRO A 299 -19.83 9.27 12.77
C PRO A 299 -20.18 10.76 12.72
N ALA A 300 -19.20 11.65 12.57
CA ALA A 300 -19.41 13.11 12.50
C ALA A 300 -19.56 13.62 11.05
N MET A 301 -19.48 12.74 10.07
CA MET A 301 -19.58 13.07 8.65
C MET A 301 -21.02 13.47 8.28
N ASN A 302 -21.14 14.47 7.40
CA ASN A 302 -22.39 14.93 6.81
C ASN A 302 -22.17 15.34 5.34
N ASP A 303 -23.20 15.86 4.69
CA ASP A 303 -23.18 16.24 3.27
C ASP A 303 -22.13 17.31 2.92
N THR A 304 -21.83 18.21 3.87
CA THR A 304 -20.98 19.39 3.65
C THR A 304 -19.53 19.22 4.10
N ASN A 305 -19.20 18.11 4.78
CA ASN A 305 -17.86 17.84 5.30
C ASN A 305 -17.38 16.43 4.89
N GLY A 306 -16.12 16.10 5.18
CA GLY A 306 -15.60 14.75 4.98
C GLY A 306 -14.82 14.51 3.69
N ASP A 307 -14.43 15.56 2.97
CA ASP A 307 -13.51 15.44 1.83
C ASP A 307 -12.15 14.88 2.27
N GLU A 308 -11.69 15.27 3.46
CA GLU A 308 -10.51 14.72 4.10
C GLU A 308 -10.67 13.24 4.46
N LEU A 309 -11.88 12.81 4.85
CA LEU A 309 -12.17 11.41 5.17
C LEU A 309 -12.19 10.57 3.89
N LEU A 310 -12.84 11.06 2.84
CA LEU A 310 -12.89 10.42 1.53
C LEU A 310 -11.48 10.32 0.90
N ALA A 311 -10.73 11.42 0.89
CA ALA A 311 -9.35 11.45 0.41
C ALA A 311 -8.45 10.48 1.19
N THR A 312 -8.62 10.40 2.52
CA THR A 312 -7.91 9.44 3.37
C THR A 312 -8.28 8.01 2.99
N SER A 313 -9.56 7.70 2.80
CA SER A 313 -10.02 6.37 2.36
C SER A 313 -9.37 5.96 1.04
N ILE A 314 -9.31 6.85 0.06
CA ILE A 314 -8.66 6.62 -1.24
C ILE A 314 -7.16 6.31 -1.05
N LEU A 315 -6.47 7.09 -0.23
CA LEU A 315 -5.05 6.87 0.07
C LEU A 315 -4.80 5.53 0.80
N LEU A 316 -5.70 5.11 1.69
CA LEU A 316 -5.60 3.81 2.36
C LEU A 316 -5.88 2.64 1.40
N ALA A 317 -6.81 2.81 0.44
CA ALA A 317 -7.00 1.86 -0.65
C ALA A 317 -5.72 1.73 -1.49
N GLN A 318 -5.09 2.87 -1.83
CA GLN A 318 -3.84 2.90 -2.58
C GLN A 318 -2.70 2.19 -1.84
N TYR A 319 -2.61 2.36 -0.53
CA TYR A 319 -1.62 1.69 0.31
C TYR A 319 -1.74 0.16 0.19
N GLU A 320 -2.95 -0.39 0.29
CA GLU A 320 -3.19 -1.83 0.14
C GLU A 320 -2.92 -2.33 -1.28
N GLY A 321 -3.27 -1.53 -2.29
CA GLY A 321 -2.95 -1.82 -3.70
C GLY A 321 -1.44 -1.97 -3.91
N ALA A 322 -0.65 -0.99 -3.44
CA ALA A 322 0.80 -1.00 -3.56
C ALA A 322 1.46 -2.15 -2.77
N ARG A 323 0.91 -2.54 -1.62
CA ARG A 323 1.45 -3.64 -0.79
C ARG A 323 1.13 -5.04 -1.28
N SER A 324 0.26 -5.17 -2.28
CA SER A 324 -0.03 -6.43 -2.97
C SER A 324 1.22 -7.12 -3.55
N ARG A 325 2.33 -6.40 -3.63
CA ARG A 325 3.64 -6.84 -4.15
C ARG A 325 4.32 -7.96 -3.35
N HIS A 326 3.99 -8.16 -2.06
CA HIS A 326 4.74 -9.08 -1.18
C HIS A 326 3.93 -10.27 -0.62
N SER A 327 2.60 -10.25 -0.67
CA SER A 327 1.78 -11.40 -0.25
C SER A 327 0.61 -11.62 -1.20
N ALA A 328 0.71 -12.67 -2.00
CA ALA A 328 -0.11 -12.88 -3.18
C ALA A 328 -1.52 -13.45 -2.91
N PHE A 329 -2.10 -13.38 -1.70
CA PHE A 329 -3.45 -13.94 -1.45
C PHE A 329 -4.40 -13.01 -0.71
N SER A 330 -3.89 -11.99 -0.03
CA SER A 330 -4.68 -11.16 0.89
C SER A 330 -4.98 -9.75 0.38
N SER A 331 -4.28 -9.31 -0.67
CA SER A 331 -4.16 -7.88 -0.96
C SER A 331 -5.29 -7.36 -1.85
N GLY A 332 -5.77 -8.16 -2.81
CA GLY A 332 -6.98 -7.85 -3.57
C GLY A 332 -8.25 -7.81 -2.69
N GLN A 333 -8.31 -8.60 -1.61
CA GLN A 333 -9.41 -8.54 -0.65
C GLN A 333 -9.36 -7.29 0.23
N ARG A 334 -8.17 -6.87 0.67
CA ARG A 334 -7.99 -5.64 1.48
C ARG A 334 -8.33 -4.39 0.66
N TRP A 335 -7.82 -4.29 -0.56
CA TRP A 335 -8.19 -3.21 -1.48
C TRP A 335 -9.71 -3.16 -1.69
N ASN A 336 -10.35 -4.30 -1.94
CA ASN A 336 -11.80 -4.36 -2.13
C ASN A 336 -12.59 -3.87 -0.91
N ARG A 337 -12.11 -4.12 0.31
CA ARG A 337 -12.74 -3.60 1.53
C ARG A 337 -12.66 -2.07 1.62
N HIS A 338 -11.53 -1.48 1.25
CA HIS A 338 -11.40 -0.02 1.18
C HIS A 338 -12.28 0.56 0.08
N ALA A 339 -12.31 -0.03 -1.11
CA ALA A 339 -13.19 0.42 -2.19
C ALA A 339 -14.68 0.36 -1.77
N LEU A 340 -15.10 -0.68 -1.05
CA LEU A 340 -16.45 -0.75 -0.49
C LEU A 340 -16.70 0.30 0.61
N GLY A 341 -15.71 0.56 1.47
CA GLY A 341 -15.79 1.62 2.48
C GLY A 341 -15.89 3.01 1.86
N GLU A 342 -15.10 3.28 0.83
CA GLU A 342 -15.12 4.51 0.04
C GLU A 342 -16.47 4.70 -0.64
N LYS A 343 -16.99 3.64 -1.28
CA LYS A 343 -18.34 3.64 -1.84
C LYS A 343 -19.39 3.97 -0.77
N ALA A 344 -19.29 3.37 0.42
CA ALA A 344 -20.20 3.65 1.52
C ALA A 344 -20.13 5.12 1.99
N ILE A 345 -18.92 5.69 2.09
CA ILE A 345 -18.71 7.11 2.42
C ILE A 345 -19.38 8.02 1.38
N LEU A 346 -19.21 7.72 0.08
CA LEU A 346 -19.84 8.48 -0.99
C LEU A 346 -21.37 8.38 -0.94
N THR A 347 -21.90 7.17 -0.84
CA THR A 347 -23.35 6.93 -0.85
C THR A 347 -24.07 7.33 0.44
N ALA A 348 -23.33 7.60 1.52
CA ALA A 348 -23.88 8.16 2.74
C ALA A 348 -24.19 9.66 2.61
N ARG A 349 -23.66 10.33 1.58
CA ARG A 349 -23.89 11.74 1.28
C ARG A 349 -24.90 11.88 0.14
N ASN A 350 -25.66 12.98 0.15
CA ASN A 350 -26.56 13.30 -0.95
C ASN A 350 -25.77 13.59 -2.25
N PRO A 351 -26.20 13.11 -3.44
CA PRO A 351 -25.54 13.38 -4.72
C PRO A 351 -25.32 14.86 -5.03
N ASN A 352 -26.19 15.76 -4.53
CA ASN A 352 -26.03 17.22 -4.66
C ASN A 352 -24.76 17.74 -3.99
N SER A 353 -24.22 17.02 -3.01
CA SER A 353 -22.96 17.37 -2.33
C SER A 353 -21.74 17.22 -3.24
N PHE A 354 -21.90 16.61 -4.42
CA PHE A 354 -20.83 16.31 -5.35
C PHE A 354 -20.94 17.09 -6.67
N THR A 355 -21.61 18.25 -6.67
CA THR A 355 -21.77 19.08 -7.88
C THR A 355 -20.54 19.95 -8.17
N ASP A 356 -19.72 20.27 -7.17
CA ASP A 356 -18.51 21.09 -7.34
C ASP A 356 -17.43 20.77 -6.28
N GLY A 357 -16.28 21.47 -6.38
CA GLY A 357 -15.23 21.45 -5.38
C GLY A 357 -14.43 20.15 -5.33
N TYR A 358 -13.88 19.86 -4.14
CA TYR A 358 -13.09 18.65 -3.90
C TYR A 358 -13.95 17.40 -3.90
N SER A 359 -15.13 17.43 -3.29
CA SER A 359 -16.09 16.31 -3.32
C SER A 359 -16.38 15.86 -4.75
N HIS A 360 -16.69 16.79 -5.66
CA HIS A 360 -16.95 16.47 -7.07
C HIS A 360 -15.77 15.75 -7.72
N GLN A 361 -14.55 16.31 -7.61
CA GLN A 361 -13.37 15.71 -8.23
C GLN A 361 -13.07 14.32 -7.66
N LEU A 362 -13.19 14.15 -6.33
CA LEU A 362 -12.99 12.86 -5.66
C LEU A 362 -14.02 11.83 -6.13
N LEU A 363 -15.29 12.21 -6.29
CA LEU A 363 -16.30 11.31 -6.84
C LEU A 363 -15.95 10.88 -8.27
N ILE A 364 -15.79 11.83 -9.19
CA ILE A 364 -15.67 11.51 -10.64
C ILE A 364 -14.43 10.69 -10.97
N ASP A 365 -13.34 10.86 -10.23
CA ASP A 365 -12.13 10.07 -10.42
C ASP A 365 -12.22 8.68 -9.78
N SER A 366 -13.12 8.51 -8.80
CA SER A 366 -13.30 7.25 -8.09
C SER A 366 -14.28 6.30 -8.77
N ARG A 367 -15.22 6.82 -9.56
CA ARG A 367 -16.30 6.02 -10.19
C ARG A 367 -15.78 4.80 -10.94
N LEU A 368 -14.62 4.90 -11.61
CA LEU A 368 -14.02 3.78 -12.34
C LEU A 368 -13.70 2.61 -11.40
N HIS A 369 -12.87 2.84 -10.37
CA HIS A 369 -12.41 1.76 -9.50
C HIS A 369 -13.51 1.25 -8.57
N LEU A 370 -14.47 2.11 -8.19
CA LEU A 370 -15.63 1.73 -7.40
C LEU A 370 -16.62 0.83 -8.14
N THR A 371 -16.52 0.76 -9.48
CA THR A 371 -17.30 -0.19 -10.28
C THR A 371 -16.69 -1.60 -10.26
N TYR A 372 -15.40 -1.75 -9.91
CA TYR A 372 -14.74 -3.05 -9.92
C TYR A 372 -15.33 -4.04 -8.90
N PRO A 373 -15.63 -3.65 -7.65
CA PRO A 373 -16.37 -4.51 -6.73
C PRO A 373 -17.73 -4.95 -7.29
N ASP A 374 -18.47 -4.04 -7.95
CA ASP A 374 -19.79 -4.34 -8.53
C ASP A 374 -19.70 -5.38 -9.65
N LEU A 375 -18.70 -5.23 -10.54
CA LEU A 375 -18.39 -6.22 -11.58
C LEU A 375 -17.93 -7.56 -10.99
N ARG A 376 -17.09 -7.52 -9.94
CA ARG A 376 -16.60 -8.73 -9.25
C ARG A 376 -17.75 -9.51 -8.64
N HIS A 377 -18.68 -8.81 -7.99
CA HIS A 377 -19.83 -9.38 -7.32
C HIS A 377 -20.99 -9.65 -8.27
N ARG A 378 -20.90 -9.18 -9.53
CA ARG A 378 -21.97 -9.25 -10.54
C ARG A 378 -23.28 -8.66 -10.00
N LYS A 379 -23.17 -7.51 -9.33
CA LYS A 379 -24.30 -6.80 -8.70
C LYS A 379 -24.41 -5.39 -9.22
N ARG A 380 -25.66 -4.96 -9.48
CA ARG A 380 -26.00 -3.60 -9.94
C ARG A 380 -25.29 -2.52 -9.12
N SER A 381 -24.75 -1.52 -9.81
CA SER A 381 -24.08 -0.40 -9.17
C SER A 381 -25.08 0.67 -8.69
N THR A 382 -24.91 1.19 -7.48
CA THR A 382 -25.63 2.37 -6.99
C THR A 382 -25.42 3.58 -7.91
N PHE A 383 -24.22 3.69 -8.48
CA PHE A 383 -23.84 4.77 -9.39
C PHE A 383 -24.46 4.65 -10.80
N ALA A 384 -25.19 3.56 -11.08
CA ALA A 384 -25.96 3.39 -12.32
C ALA A 384 -27.30 4.15 -12.29
N SER A 385 -27.79 4.52 -11.10
CA SER A 385 -29.06 5.22 -10.96
C SER A 385 -29.04 6.61 -11.62
N LEU A 386 -30.22 7.05 -12.08
CA LEU A 386 -30.38 8.33 -12.77
C LEU A 386 -29.84 9.51 -11.94
N GLU A 387 -30.08 9.49 -10.63
CA GLU A 387 -29.63 10.54 -9.71
C GLU A 387 -28.10 10.69 -9.72
N TRP A 388 -27.35 9.58 -9.64
CA TRP A 388 -25.89 9.59 -9.65
C TRP A 388 -25.28 9.88 -11.04
N LYS A 389 -26.06 9.65 -12.11
CA LYS A 389 -25.67 10.00 -13.49
C LYS A 389 -26.01 11.42 -13.90
N THR A 390 -26.83 12.15 -13.15
CA THR A 390 -27.26 13.51 -13.52
C THR A 390 -26.87 14.55 -12.47
N THR A 391 -27.13 14.29 -11.21
CA THR A 391 -27.00 15.28 -10.12
C THR A 391 -25.58 15.81 -9.96
N PRO A 392 -24.51 14.98 -9.92
CA PRO A 392 -23.14 15.50 -9.80
C PRO A 392 -22.69 16.38 -10.98
N TRP A 393 -23.45 16.38 -12.09
CA TRP A 393 -23.12 17.06 -13.35
C TRP A 393 -23.94 18.33 -13.59
N LEU A 394 -24.71 18.79 -12.59
CA LEU A 394 -25.57 19.99 -12.72
C LEU A 394 -24.78 21.28 -12.99
N LEU A 395 -23.58 21.41 -12.41
CA LEU A 395 -22.73 22.60 -12.56
C LEU A 395 -21.60 22.41 -13.57
N LYS A 396 -21.17 21.16 -13.79
CA LYS A 396 -20.05 20.79 -14.66
C LYS A 396 -20.49 19.69 -15.60
N PRO A 397 -20.37 19.88 -16.94
CA PRO A 397 -20.70 18.83 -17.89
C PRO A 397 -19.73 17.66 -17.76
N LYS A 398 -20.18 16.47 -18.19
CA LYS A 398 -19.35 15.26 -18.21
C LYS A 398 -18.17 15.44 -19.15
N ASP A 399 -17.02 14.93 -18.72
CA ASP A 399 -15.86 14.74 -19.59
C ASP A 399 -15.98 13.41 -20.37
N THR A 400 -15.18 13.26 -21.42
CA THR A 400 -15.14 12.06 -22.27
C THR A 400 -14.98 10.78 -21.45
N LYS A 401 -14.16 10.80 -20.40
CA LYS A 401 -13.95 9.67 -19.47
C LYS A 401 -15.24 9.29 -18.75
N ASN A 402 -15.96 10.24 -18.18
CA ASN A 402 -17.14 9.96 -17.38
C ASN A 402 -18.36 9.54 -18.21
N GLU A 403 -18.44 9.95 -19.47
CA GLU A 403 -19.44 9.40 -20.40
C GLU A 403 -19.22 7.91 -20.67
N LEU A 404 -17.97 7.46 -20.80
CA LEU A 404 -17.66 6.04 -20.92
C LEU A 404 -17.94 5.28 -19.61
N ILE A 405 -17.58 5.87 -18.46
CA ILE A 405 -17.84 5.26 -17.14
C ILE A 405 -19.34 5.11 -16.89
N ASP A 406 -20.20 6.00 -17.41
CA ASP A 406 -21.65 5.85 -17.34
C ASP A 406 -22.14 4.55 -17.99
N VAL A 407 -21.50 4.12 -19.09
CA VAL A 407 -21.80 2.82 -19.71
C VAL A 407 -21.27 1.68 -18.83
N LEU A 408 -20.04 1.82 -18.33
CA LEU A 408 -19.40 0.80 -17.48
C LEU A 408 -20.23 0.49 -16.22
N VAL A 409 -20.79 1.49 -15.54
CA VAL A 409 -21.59 1.30 -14.31
C VAL A 409 -22.90 0.54 -14.56
N ASP A 410 -23.40 0.49 -15.81
CA ASP A 410 -24.58 -0.30 -16.18
C ASP A 410 -24.26 -1.78 -16.46
N ILE A 411 -23.01 -2.11 -16.78
CA ILE A 411 -22.59 -3.48 -17.11
C ILE A 411 -22.88 -4.49 -15.98
N PRO A 412 -22.63 -4.19 -14.68
CA PRO A 412 -22.98 -5.11 -13.60
C PRO A 412 -24.46 -5.51 -13.59
N ALA A 413 -25.35 -4.64 -14.07
CA ALA A 413 -26.78 -4.96 -14.20
C ALA A 413 -27.05 -6.01 -15.26
N ILE A 414 -26.38 -5.93 -16.42
CA ILE A 414 -26.43 -6.96 -17.47
C ILE A 414 -25.95 -8.30 -16.92
N MET A 415 -24.86 -8.28 -16.15
CA MET A 415 -24.30 -9.48 -15.53
C MET A 415 -25.25 -10.13 -14.52
N GLU A 416 -25.88 -9.32 -13.66
CA GLU A 416 -26.84 -9.80 -12.66
C GLU A 416 -28.09 -10.40 -13.31
N ASP A 417 -28.63 -9.76 -14.34
CA ASP A 417 -29.81 -10.27 -15.06
C ASP A 417 -29.50 -11.53 -15.85
N PHE A 418 -28.32 -11.58 -16.47
CA PHE A 418 -27.85 -12.78 -17.16
C PHE A 418 -27.78 -13.96 -16.19
N ASP A 419 -27.19 -13.78 -15.01
CA ASP A 419 -27.10 -14.83 -13.98
C ASP A 419 -28.50 -15.30 -13.54
N ALA A 420 -29.42 -14.35 -13.32
CA ALA A 420 -30.80 -14.67 -12.94
C ALA A 420 -31.52 -15.50 -14.01
N LEU A 421 -31.26 -15.23 -15.30
CA LEU A 421 -31.83 -16.00 -16.41
C LEU A 421 -31.22 -17.41 -16.50
N THR A 422 -29.91 -17.56 -16.25
CA THR A 422 -29.24 -18.86 -16.31
C THR A 422 -29.52 -19.76 -15.10
N ASP A 423 -29.74 -19.17 -13.92
CA ASP A 423 -30.00 -19.92 -12.67
C ASP A 423 -31.47 -20.35 -12.53
N SER A 424 -32.37 -19.77 -13.33
CA SER A 424 -33.80 -20.07 -13.28
C SER A 424 -34.11 -21.48 -13.80
N THR A 425 -34.58 -22.39 -12.92
CA THR A 425 -35.10 -23.71 -13.33
C THR A 425 -36.20 -23.56 -14.41
N PRO A 426 -36.31 -24.47 -15.39
CA PRO A 426 -37.08 -24.30 -16.64
C PRO A 426 -38.63 -24.29 -16.49
N LYS A 427 -39.17 -23.93 -15.33
CA LYS A 427 -40.59 -24.10 -14.99
C LYS A 427 -41.54 -23.02 -15.54
N LYS A 428 -41.06 -21.98 -16.24
CA LYS A 428 -41.92 -20.95 -16.87
C LYS A 428 -41.31 -20.39 -18.17
N VAL A 429 -41.58 -21.06 -19.29
CA VAL A 429 -41.04 -20.73 -20.63
C VAL A 429 -41.38 -19.30 -21.07
N ASP A 430 -42.62 -18.82 -20.86
CA ASP A 430 -43.03 -17.48 -21.32
C ASP A 430 -42.31 -16.33 -20.58
N ASN A 431 -42.08 -16.46 -19.27
CA ASN A 431 -41.33 -15.46 -18.50
C ASN A 431 -39.84 -15.45 -18.87
N GLN A 432 -39.28 -16.58 -19.28
CA GLN A 432 -37.89 -16.66 -19.72
C GLN A 432 -37.70 -15.98 -21.08
N VAL A 433 -38.60 -16.19 -22.05
CA VAL A 433 -38.51 -15.53 -23.36
C VAL A 433 -38.56 -14.00 -23.23
N SER A 434 -39.51 -13.48 -22.43
CA SER A 434 -39.60 -12.04 -22.19
C SER A 434 -38.35 -11.47 -21.49
N GLY A 435 -37.79 -12.20 -20.52
CA GLY A 435 -36.56 -11.79 -19.83
C GLY A 435 -35.32 -11.76 -20.74
N HIS A 436 -35.19 -12.73 -21.65
CA HIS A 436 -34.10 -12.74 -22.63
C HIS A 436 -34.19 -11.55 -23.60
N GLN A 437 -35.40 -11.26 -24.11
CA GLN A 437 -35.62 -10.14 -25.02
C GLN A 437 -35.30 -8.79 -24.35
N GLN A 438 -35.73 -8.59 -23.10
CA GLN A 438 -35.42 -7.37 -22.33
C GLN A 438 -33.92 -7.21 -22.07
N LEU A 439 -33.21 -8.30 -21.78
CA LEU A 439 -31.77 -8.27 -21.57
C LEU A 439 -31.03 -7.96 -22.88
N GLU A 440 -31.47 -8.56 -23.99
CA GLU A 440 -30.92 -8.30 -25.32
C GLU A 440 -31.13 -6.83 -25.73
N GLU A 441 -32.33 -6.29 -25.55
CA GLU A 441 -32.64 -4.88 -25.81
C GLU A 441 -31.70 -3.95 -25.02
N ARG A 442 -31.50 -4.23 -23.73
CA ARG A 442 -30.59 -3.45 -22.89
C ARG A 442 -29.13 -3.56 -23.34
N CYS A 443 -28.69 -4.74 -23.81
CA CYS A 443 -27.36 -4.88 -24.38
C CYS A 443 -27.18 -3.98 -25.61
N TRP A 444 -28.17 -3.96 -26.51
CA TRP A 444 -28.15 -3.12 -27.70
C TRP A 444 -28.22 -1.62 -27.38
N ILE A 445 -28.91 -1.22 -26.31
CA ILE A 445 -28.90 0.17 -25.83
C ILE A 445 -27.48 0.58 -25.38
N LEU A 446 -26.81 -0.26 -24.58
CA LEU A 446 -25.44 0.03 -24.14
C LEU A 446 -24.44 0.00 -25.30
N ASP A 447 -24.63 -0.90 -26.25
CA ASP A 447 -23.86 -0.91 -27.50
C ASP A 447 -24.02 0.39 -28.29
N ALA A 448 -25.25 0.87 -28.49
CA ALA A 448 -25.51 2.13 -29.17
C ALA A 448 -24.85 3.33 -28.45
N GLN A 449 -24.79 3.30 -27.11
CA GLN A 449 -24.05 4.30 -26.33
C GLN A 449 -22.54 4.21 -26.55
N LEU A 450 -21.96 3.00 -26.59
CA LEU A 450 -20.54 2.79 -26.90
C LEU A 450 -20.19 3.29 -28.31
N GLN A 451 -21.01 2.96 -29.32
CA GLN A 451 -20.80 3.43 -30.69
C GLN A 451 -20.92 4.95 -30.79
N ARG A 452 -21.89 5.56 -30.09
CA ARG A 452 -22.01 7.02 -30.05
C ARG A 452 -20.76 7.64 -29.44
N TRP A 453 -20.33 7.14 -28.28
CA TRP A 453 -19.14 7.63 -27.59
C TRP A 453 -17.89 7.50 -28.47
N SER A 454 -17.66 6.33 -29.08
CA SER A 454 -16.47 6.09 -29.92
C SER A 454 -16.42 6.96 -31.18
N ASN A 455 -17.59 7.39 -31.69
CA ASN A 455 -17.70 8.22 -32.88
C ASN A 455 -17.79 9.72 -32.59
N THR A 456 -17.86 10.12 -31.32
CA THR A 456 -18.00 11.53 -30.91
C THR A 456 -16.94 11.92 -29.88
N SER A 457 -17.29 12.03 -28.61
CA SER A 457 -16.40 12.49 -27.54
C SER A 457 -15.17 11.60 -27.34
N GLY A 458 -15.27 10.30 -27.62
CA GLY A 458 -14.19 9.32 -27.53
C GLY A 458 -13.36 9.12 -28.81
N LEU A 459 -13.69 9.80 -29.92
CA LEU A 459 -13.08 9.56 -31.24
C LEU A 459 -11.56 9.71 -31.22
N THR A 460 -11.04 10.77 -30.58
CA THR A 460 -9.59 11.02 -30.46
C THR A 460 -8.90 9.87 -29.73
N THR A 461 -9.48 9.39 -28.63
CA THR A 461 -8.95 8.26 -27.86
C THR A 461 -8.93 6.98 -28.68
N VAL A 462 -10.02 6.68 -29.40
CA VAL A 462 -10.15 5.47 -30.22
C VAL A 462 -9.14 5.48 -31.36
N ASN A 463 -8.98 6.59 -32.07
CA ASN A 463 -7.99 6.73 -33.14
C ASN A 463 -6.56 6.57 -32.62
N PHE A 464 -6.27 7.17 -31.45
CA PHE A 464 -4.97 7.05 -30.80
C PHE A 464 -4.63 5.58 -30.50
N VAL A 465 -5.49 4.84 -29.79
CA VAL A 465 -5.19 3.45 -29.44
C VAL A 465 -5.24 2.50 -30.62
N ALA A 466 -6.04 2.80 -31.65
CA ALA A 466 -6.03 2.03 -32.90
C ALA A 466 -4.66 2.15 -33.58
N ASN A 467 -4.13 3.37 -33.71
CA ASN A 467 -2.83 3.63 -34.30
C ASN A 467 -1.69 2.96 -33.51
N GLU A 468 -1.73 2.99 -32.18
CA GLU A 468 -0.72 2.34 -31.33
C GLU A 468 -0.69 0.81 -31.49
N VAL A 469 -1.83 0.19 -31.77
CA VAL A 469 -1.94 -1.27 -31.95
C VAL A 469 -1.68 -1.70 -33.40
N SER A 470 -1.96 -0.85 -34.39
CA SER A 470 -1.75 -1.15 -35.81
C SER A 470 -0.39 -0.69 -36.36
N GLY A 471 0.26 0.27 -35.71
CA GLY A 471 1.48 0.90 -36.21
C GLY A 471 2.72 0.00 -36.13
N GLU A 472 3.65 0.17 -37.08
CA GLU A 472 5.02 -0.33 -36.91
C GLU A 472 5.67 0.31 -35.68
N PRO A 473 6.61 -0.35 -34.98
CA PRO A 473 7.25 0.19 -33.78
C PRO A 473 7.92 1.53 -34.09
N GLN A 474 7.22 2.65 -33.82
CA GLN A 474 7.78 3.97 -34.01
C GLN A 474 8.91 4.20 -33.01
N ALA A 475 9.93 4.94 -33.46
CA ALA A 475 11.08 5.31 -32.65
C ALA A 475 10.61 5.90 -31.30
N THR A 476 11.30 5.49 -30.24
CA THR A 476 11.02 5.72 -28.83
C THR A 476 10.89 7.20 -28.44
N THR A 477 9.75 7.82 -28.69
CA THR A 477 9.34 9.03 -27.99
C THR A 477 8.76 8.65 -26.63
N ILE A 478 9.24 9.29 -25.57
CA ILE A 478 8.69 9.13 -24.22
C ILE A 478 7.24 9.63 -24.27
N PRO A 479 6.23 8.81 -23.96
CA PRO A 479 4.86 9.28 -24.05
C PRO A 479 4.55 10.38 -23.03
N THR A 480 3.68 11.31 -23.42
CA THR A 480 3.23 12.38 -22.55
C THR A 480 2.19 11.87 -21.54
N SER A 481 1.94 12.63 -20.47
CA SER A 481 0.86 12.30 -19.51
C SER A 481 -0.52 12.21 -20.16
N GLU A 482 -0.74 12.95 -21.26
CA GLU A 482 -1.98 12.92 -22.03
C GLU A 482 -2.07 11.64 -22.88
N ASP A 483 -0.97 11.24 -23.54
CA ASP A 483 -0.92 9.97 -24.28
C ASP A 483 -1.21 8.78 -23.36
N PHE A 484 -0.67 8.79 -22.14
CA PHE A 484 -0.99 7.75 -21.14
C PHE A 484 -2.46 7.77 -20.71
N ALA A 485 -3.02 8.96 -20.53
CA ALA A 485 -4.42 9.10 -20.17
C ALA A 485 -5.33 8.54 -21.27
N MET A 486 -5.04 8.86 -22.53
CA MET A 486 -5.75 8.34 -23.70
C MET A 486 -5.55 6.83 -23.85
N ALA A 487 -4.33 6.32 -23.71
CA ALA A 487 -4.05 4.88 -23.74
C ALA A 487 -4.90 4.14 -22.70
N HIS A 488 -4.95 4.65 -21.46
CA HIS A 488 -5.72 4.03 -20.39
C HIS A 488 -7.22 4.07 -20.69
N LEU A 489 -7.74 5.21 -21.13
CA LEU A 489 -9.16 5.34 -21.48
C LEU A 489 -9.55 4.40 -22.63
N GLY A 490 -8.69 4.23 -23.63
CA GLY A 490 -8.91 3.26 -24.71
C GLY A 490 -8.88 1.80 -24.22
N LEU A 491 -8.01 1.49 -23.26
CA LEU A 491 -8.02 0.19 -22.57
C LEU A 491 -9.34 -0.07 -21.84
N ILE A 492 -9.84 0.92 -21.10
CA ILE A 492 -11.14 0.83 -20.43
C ILE A 492 -12.25 0.66 -21.46
N TYR A 493 -12.24 1.42 -22.56
CA TYR A 493 -13.24 1.29 -23.62
C TYR A 493 -13.31 -0.12 -24.21
N TRP A 494 -12.16 -0.70 -24.58
CA TRP A 494 -12.14 -2.08 -25.07
C TRP A 494 -12.51 -3.10 -23.99
N THR A 495 -12.23 -2.81 -22.72
CA THR A 495 -12.66 -3.66 -21.60
C THR A 495 -14.17 -3.63 -21.43
N VAL A 496 -14.81 -2.46 -21.54
CA VAL A 496 -16.28 -2.31 -21.51
C VAL A 496 -16.91 -3.05 -22.69
N CYS A 497 -16.36 -2.90 -23.89
CA CYS A 497 -16.75 -3.67 -25.08
C CYS A 497 -16.69 -5.17 -24.80
N LEU A 498 -15.56 -5.68 -24.33
CA LEU A 498 -15.38 -7.09 -24.00
C LEU A 498 -16.42 -7.58 -22.98
N LEU A 499 -16.66 -6.81 -21.92
CA LEU A 499 -17.61 -7.18 -20.88
C LEU A 499 -19.06 -7.23 -21.38
N LEU A 500 -19.46 -6.31 -22.25
CA LEU A 500 -20.79 -6.30 -22.87
C LEU A 500 -20.93 -7.44 -23.88
N TYR A 501 -20.02 -7.49 -24.85
CA TYR A 501 -20.16 -8.36 -26.01
C TYR A 501 -19.98 -9.84 -25.67
N GLN A 502 -19.22 -10.19 -24.62
CA GLN A 502 -19.20 -11.58 -24.16
C GLN A 502 -20.61 -12.07 -23.76
N HIS A 503 -21.44 -11.21 -23.15
CA HIS A 503 -22.79 -11.58 -22.73
C HIS A 503 -23.74 -11.60 -23.93
N MET A 504 -23.62 -10.64 -24.87
CA MET A 504 -24.37 -10.68 -26.13
C MET A 504 -24.09 -11.94 -26.94
N TYR A 505 -22.82 -12.34 -27.03
CA TYR A 505 -22.42 -13.57 -27.71
C TYR A 505 -22.97 -14.83 -27.03
N GLN A 506 -23.02 -14.87 -25.69
CA GLN A 506 -23.68 -15.98 -24.99
C GLN A 506 -25.20 -16.00 -25.20
N LEU A 507 -25.85 -14.83 -25.19
CA LEU A 507 -27.30 -14.74 -25.44
C LEU A 507 -27.66 -15.23 -26.84
N GLY A 508 -26.87 -14.87 -27.86
CA GLY A 508 -27.06 -15.36 -29.23
C GLY A 508 -26.89 -16.88 -29.37
N LYS A 509 -26.07 -17.51 -28.51
CA LYS A 509 -25.94 -18.98 -28.45
C LYS A 509 -27.14 -19.66 -27.78
N ILE A 510 -27.71 -19.01 -26.76
CA ILE A 510 -28.86 -19.54 -26.01
C ILE A 510 -30.14 -19.41 -26.84
N ASN A 511 -30.31 -18.29 -27.55
CA ASN A 511 -31.48 -18.02 -28.38
C ASN A 511 -31.04 -17.58 -29.78
N PRO A 512 -30.73 -18.54 -30.68
CA PRO A 512 -30.31 -18.21 -32.05
C PRO A 512 -31.49 -17.60 -32.82
N THR A 513 -31.51 -16.27 -32.94
CA THR A 513 -32.51 -15.49 -33.68
C THR A 513 -32.36 -15.58 -35.20
N GLY A 514 -31.32 -16.29 -35.68
CA GLY A 514 -31.01 -16.44 -37.11
C GLY A 514 -30.35 -15.21 -37.75
N THR A 515 -30.15 -14.13 -37.00
CA THR A 515 -29.36 -12.97 -37.43
C THR A 515 -27.91 -13.10 -36.98
N ASP A 516 -27.00 -13.03 -37.94
CA ASP A 516 -25.56 -12.97 -37.64
C ASP A 516 -25.24 -11.69 -36.85
N LEU A 517 -24.55 -11.86 -35.73
CA LEU A 517 -24.06 -10.75 -34.93
C LEU A 517 -23.02 -9.95 -35.73
N PRO A 518 -23.04 -8.61 -35.68
CA PRO A 518 -22.04 -7.78 -36.38
C PRO A 518 -20.61 -8.13 -35.96
N GLU A 519 -19.65 -8.10 -36.89
CA GLU A 519 -18.23 -8.42 -36.60
C GLU A 519 -17.68 -7.61 -35.40
N ARG A 520 -18.13 -6.36 -35.26
CA ARG A 520 -17.72 -5.48 -34.15
C ARG A 520 -18.09 -6.01 -32.75
N VAL A 521 -19.03 -6.95 -32.61
CA VAL A 521 -19.36 -7.55 -31.31
C VAL A 521 -18.58 -8.83 -31.03
N GLU A 522 -17.59 -9.20 -31.86
CA GLU A 522 -16.72 -10.34 -31.60
C GLU A 522 -15.84 -10.08 -30.36
N PRO A 523 -16.03 -10.78 -29.22
CA PRO A 523 -15.31 -10.45 -28.00
C PRO A 523 -13.79 -10.68 -28.11
N ARG A 524 -13.34 -11.68 -28.89
CA ARG A 524 -11.90 -12.01 -29.01
C ARG A 524 -11.08 -10.86 -29.60
N GLN A 525 -11.65 -10.04 -30.48
CA GLN A 525 -10.93 -8.90 -31.05
C GLN A 525 -10.53 -7.88 -29.98
N TYR A 526 -11.35 -7.70 -28.94
CA TYR A 526 -11.07 -6.79 -27.84
C TYR A 526 -10.01 -7.37 -26.90
N CYS A 527 -10.01 -8.68 -26.66
CA CYS A 527 -8.92 -9.36 -25.97
C CYS A 527 -7.58 -9.12 -26.68
N ARG A 528 -7.53 -9.29 -28.00
CA ARG A 528 -6.34 -9.04 -28.82
C ARG A 528 -5.87 -7.59 -28.70
N ARG A 529 -6.78 -6.62 -28.89
CA ARG A 529 -6.46 -5.18 -28.80
C ARG A 529 -5.92 -4.78 -27.43
N ILE A 530 -6.57 -5.23 -26.36
CA ILE A 530 -6.10 -5.00 -24.97
C ILE A 530 -4.70 -5.60 -24.80
N ALA A 531 -4.49 -6.86 -25.17
CA ALA A 531 -3.21 -7.53 -25.02
C ALA A 531 -2.07 -6.83 -25.79
N LEU A 532 -2.34 -6.31 -26.99
CA LEU A 532 -1.37 -5.55 -27.80
C LEU A 532 -1.07 -4.16 -27.23
N LEU A 533 -2.00 -3.53 -26.51
CA LEU A 533 -1.79 -2.22 -25.92
C LEU A 533 -1.11 -2.28 -24.54
N LEU A 534 -1.22 -3.38 -23.80
CA LEU A 534 -0.57 -3.54 -22.48
C LEU A 534 0.95 -3.19 -22.48
N PRO A 535 1.77 -3.62 -23.47
CA PRO A 535 3.18 -3.25 -23.55
C PRO A 535 3.44 -1.75 -23.68
N TYR A 536 2.49 -0.96 -24.19
CA TYR A 536 2.62 0.50 -24.31
C TYR A 536 3.01 1.14 -22.98
N PHE A 537 2.41 0.67 -21.90
CA PHE A 537 2.65 1.20 -20.58
C PHE A 537 3.88 0.60 -19.89
N ALA A 538 4.58 -0.32 -20.54
CA ALA A 538 5.93 -0.70 -20.11
C ALA A 538 7.00 0.26 -20.68
N LYS A 539 6.66 1.13 -21.66
CA LYS A 539 7.62 1.95 -22.43
C LYS A 539 8.21 3.16 -21.66
N SER A 540 8.04 3.32 -20.34
CA SER A 540 8.34 4.61 -19.68
C SER A 540 8.44 4.60 -18.15
N ASN A 541 9.02 5.68 -17.62
CA ASN A 541 9.23 6.00 -16.20
C ASN A 541 7.91 6.49 -15.55
N LEU A 542 6.89 5.63 -15.59
CA LEU A 542 5.48 5.96 -15.32
C LEU A 542 5.08 6.09 -13.86
N GLY A 543 6.03 5.88 -12.96
CA GLY A 543 5.75 5.74 -11.54
C GLY A 543 4.88 4.51 -11.25
N GLU A 544 4.46 4.37 -9.99
CA GLU A 544 3.69 3.22 -9.53
C GLU A 544 2.18 3.29 -9.87
N PHE A 545 1.74 4.38 -10.51
CA PHE A 545 0.36 4.57 -10.96
C PHE A 545 -0.06 3.57 -12.06
N PHE A 546 0.91 3.02 -12.81
CA PHE A 546 0.67 2.09 -13.91
C PHE A 546 -0.07 0.80 -13.52
N ILE A 547 0.25 0.21 -12.36
CA ILE A 547 -0.36 -1.07 -11.93
C ILE A 547 -1.88 -0.92 -11.80
N ASN A 548 -2.34 0.22 -11.29
CA ASN A 548 -3.77 0.48 -11.14
C ASN A 548 -4.51 0.58 -12.49
N MET A 549 -3.82 1.05 -13.54
CA MET A 549 -4.42 1.29 -14.86
C MET A 549 -4.56 0.01 -15.69
N THR A 550 -3.69 -0.98 -15.52
CA THR A 550 -3.70 -2.20 -16.37
C THR A 550 -4.16 -3.47 -15.67
N ALA A 551 -4.15 -3.48 -14.34
CA ALA A 551 -4.64 -4.58 -13.52
C ALA A 551 -6.02 -5.09 -13.95
N PHE A 552 -7.00 -4.19 -13.99
CA PHE A 552 -8.39 -4.56 -14.25
C PHE A 552 -8.62 -5.09 -15.69
N PRO A 553 -8.14 -4.41 -16.76
CA PRO A 553 -8.22 -4.96 -18.11
C PRO A 553 -7.52 -6.31 -18.25
N ALA A 554 -6.32 -6.46 -17.68
CA ALA A 554 -5.55 -7.70 -17.68
C ALA A 554 -6.30 -8.88 -17.04
N ILE A 555 -6.92 -8.66 -15.88
CA ILE A 555 -7.76 -9.68 -15.22
C ILE A 555 -8.97 -10.03 -16.08
N THR A 556 -9.61 -9.02 -16.68
CA THR A 556 -10.83 -9.22 -17.45
C THR A 556 -10.56 -10.11 -18.67
N ILE A 557 -9.47 -9.88 -19.40
CA ILE A 557 -9.08 -10.74 -20.52
C ILE A 557 -8.65 -12.13 -20.05
N ALA A 558 -7.89 -12.25 -18.94
CA ALA A 558 -7.49 -13.55 -18.41
C ALA A 558 -8.71 -14.43 -18.08
N ARG A 559 -9.72 -13.85 -17.41
CA ARG A 559 -10.97 -14.53 -17.08
C ARG A 559 -11.80 -14.92 -18.29
N PHE A 560 -11.86 -14.04 -19.29
CA PHE A 560 -12.52 -14.36 -20.54
C PHE A 560 -11.84 -15.56 -21.21
N LEU A 561 -10.51 -15.53 -21.33
CA LEU A 561 -9.74 -16.59 -21.96
C LEU A 561 -9.82 -17.91 -21.17
N ASP A 562 -9.80 -17.87 -19.84
CA ASP A 562 -9.94 -19.09 -19.02
C ASP A 562 -11.32 -19.72 -19.12
N ARG A 563 -12.37 -18.92 -19.39
CA ARG A 563 -13.72 -19.43 -19.59
C ARG A 563 -13.97 -19.96 -21.01
N TYR A 564 -13.37 -19.35 -22.02
CA TYR A 564 -13.75 -19.56 -23.42
C TYR A 564 -12.64 -20.10 -24.33
N ASP A 565 -11.41 -20.27 -23.86
CA ASP A 565 -10.40 -21.02 -24.61
C ASP A 565 -10.65 -22.53 -24.53
N THR A 566 -10.34 -23.22 -25.62
CA THR A 566 -10.42 -24.68 -25.68
C THR A 566 -9.38 -25.30 -24.74
N PRO A 567 -9.77 -26.23 -23.84
CA PRO A 567 -8.82 -26.90 -22.96
C PRO A 567 -7.67 -27.54 -23.74
N GLY A 568 -6.43 -27.27 -23.33
CA GLY A 568 -5.22 -27.82 -23.97
C GLY A 568 -4.72 -27.06 -25.21
N GLN A 569 -5.42 -26.01 -25.68
CA GLN A 569 -4.93 -25.13 -26.74
C GLN A 569 -4.68 -23.71 -26.21
N SER A 570 -3.51 -23.16 -26.49
CA SER A 570 -3.23 -21.75 -26.19
C SER A 570 -3.63 -20.88 -27.38
N SER A 571 -4.71 -20.10 -27.23
CA SER A 571 -5.15 -19.09 -28.20
C SER A 571 -4.05 -18.06 -28.49
N GLU A 572 -4.17 -17.36 -29.63
CA GLU A 572 -3.26 -16.26 -29.97
C GLU A 572 -3.34 -15.16 -28.92
N GLU A 573 -4.54 -14.83 -28.46
CA GLU A 573 -4.76 -13.82 -27.42
C GLU A 573 -4.10 -14.20 -26.09
N ARG A 574 -4.16 -15.49 -25.69
CA ARG A 574 -3.46 -15.98 -24.50
C ARG A 574 -1.95 -15.85 -24.62
N LYS A 575 -1.39 -16.16 -25.80
CA LYS A 575 0.05 -15.98 -26.07
C LYS A 575 0.44 -14.51 -26.04
N LEU A 576 -0.35 -13.64 -26.66
CA LEU A 576 -0.14 -12.19 -26.64
C LEU A 576 -0.16 -11.66 -25.20
N LEU A 577 -1.14 -12.08 -24.41
CA LEU A 577 -1.25 -11.71 -23.00
C LEU A 577 -0.02 -12.14 -22.19
N GLN A 578 0.41 -13.39 -22.35
CA GLN A 578 1.62 -13.89 -21.70
C GLN A 578 2.88 -13.12 -22.14
N SER A 579 2.95 -12.75 -23.43
CA SER A 579 4.07 -11.98 -23.97
C SER A 579 4.08 -10.52 -23.50
N ALA A 580 2.91 -9.90 -23.35
CA ALA A 580 2.73 -8.54 -22.86
C ALA A 580 3.22 -8.38 -21.41
N PHE A 581 3.23 -9.48 -20.65
CA PHE A 581 3.77 -9.54 -19.30
C PHE A 581 5.20 -10.06 -19.22
N GLY A 582 5.88 -10.24 -20.36
CA GLY A 582 7.32 -10.53 -20.38
C GLY A 582 8.15 -9.34 -19.89
N GLY A 583 9.20 -9.60 -19.08
CA GLY A 583 10.18 -8.58 -18.66
C GLY A 583 10.08 -8.11 -17.19
N THR A 584 10.43 -6.85 -16.93
CA THR A 584 10.57 -6.25 -15.58
C THR A 584 9.28 -6.21 -14.76
N TYR A 585 8.12 -6.18 -15.41
CA TYR A 585 6.81 -6.16 -14.74
C TYR A 585 6.19 -7.54 -14.54
N LYS A 586 6.81 -8.60 -15.09
CA LYS A 586 6.33 -9.98 -15.02
C LYS A 586 6.02 -10.41 -13.60
N ARG A 587 6.96 -10.23 -12.67
CA ARG A 587 6.78 -10.61 -11.25
C ARG A 587 5.69 -9.80 -10.54
N ARG A 588 5.50 -8.52 -10.90
CA ARG A 588 4.45 -7.67 -10.31
C ARG A 588 3.07 -8.11 -10.76
N ILE A 589 2.95 -8.54 -12.02
CA ILE A 589 1.69 -8.97 -12.63
C ILE A 589 1.41 -10.44 -12.32
N ASP A 590 2.41 -11.33 -12.27
CA ASP A 590 2.27 -12.72 -11.81
C ASP A 590 1.80 -12.76 -10.34
N ASN A 591 2.36 -11.89 -9.48
CA ASN A 591 1.86 -11.72 -8.12
C ASN A 591 0.41 -11.23 -8.12
N PHE A 592 0.05 -10.30 -9.01
CA PHE A 592 -1.30 -9.76 -9.11
C PHE A 592 -2.32 -10.78 -9.62
N LEU A 593 -2.03 -11.49 -10.72
CA LEU A 593 -2.83 -12.58 -11.28
C LEU A 593 -2.93 -13.76 -10.30
N GLY A 594 -1.86 -14.06 -9.55
CA GLY A 594 -1.87 -15.08 -8.50
C GLY A 594 -2.69 -14.71 -7.26
N THR A 595 -3.10 -13.44 -7.10
CA THR A 595 -3.93 -12.97 -5.98
C THR A 595 -5.43 -13.04 -6.19
N TRP A 596 -5.87 -13.35 -7.40
CA TRP A 596 -7.27 -13.21 -7.73
C TRP A 596 -7.89 -14.57 -8.07
N PRO A 597 -9.00 -14.92 -7.42
CA PRO A 597 -9.64 -16.22 -7.59
C PRO A 597 -10.17 -16.43 -9.00
#